data_AF-A0A667I691-F1
#
_entry.id   AF-A0A667I691-F1
#
_cell.length_a   1.000
_cell.length_b   1.000
_cell.length_c   1.000
_cell.angle_alpha   90.00
_cell.angle_beta   90.00
_cell.angle_gamma   90.00
#
_symmetry.space_group_name_H-M   'P 1'
#
loop_
_entity.id
_entity.type
_entity.pdbx_description
1 polymer ?
#
loop_
_entity_poly.entity_id
_entity_poly.type
_entity_poly.pdbx_seq_one_letter_code
_entity_poly.pdbx_strand_id
1 'polypeptide(L)'
;MAARRARSVRVLVDMDGVLADFEAGLLRGFRRRFPGEPHVALEKRRGFLAREQYRALRPDLADKVASVYEAPGFFLDLEPIPGALEALQEMNNMQDTEVFICTSPLTKYEHCVAEKYRWVENHLGPQFVERIILTRDKTVVLGDLLIDDKDTIRGQEETPSWEHILFTCCHNQHLALPPTRRRLLSWSDNWREIIDSKRGGGGAGQWVVAEGREGRPSGNTSRAG
;
A
#
# COMPACT_ATOMS: atom_id res chain seq x y z
N MET A 1 7.30 -8.10 -37.98
CA MET A 1 6.48 -7.36 -37.01
C MET A 1 6.80 -7.89 -35.62
N ALA A 2 7.34 -7.07 -34.73
CA ALA A 2 7.53 -7.50 -33.34
C ALA A 2 6.14 -7.64 -32.72
N ALA A 3 5.81 -8.83 -32.21
CA ALA A 3 4.59 -9.04 -31.44
C ALA A 3 4.58 -8.02 -30.29
N ARG A 4 3.53 -7.21 -30.24
CA ARG A 4 3.35 -6.20 -29.19
C ARG A 4 3.21 -6.97 -27.88
N ARG A 5 4.28 -7.01 -27.09
CA ARG A 5 4.33 -7.72 -25.80
C ARG A 5 3.16 -7.24 -24.96
N ALA A 6 2.35 -8.16 -24.43
CA ALA A 6 1.25 -7.80 -23.55
C ALA A 6 1.79 -6.95 -22.40
N ARG A 7 1.09 -5.86 -22.06
CA ARG A 7 1.51 -5.00 -20.93
C ARG A 7 1.40 -5.81 -19.65
N SER A 8 2.49 -5.89 -18.88
CA SER A 8 2.48 -6.55 -17.58
C SER A 8 1.58 -5.80 -16.59
N VAL A 9 0.90 -6.55 -15.73
CA VAL A 9 0.12 -6.00 -14.61
C VAL A 9 1.08 -5.72 -13.46
N ARG A 10 1.14 -4.47 -13.00
CA ARG A 10 2.00 -4.05 -11.89
C ARG A 10 1.23 -4.00 -10.58
N VAL A 11 1.64 -4.81 -9.62
CA VAL A 11 1.03 -4.92 -8.29
C VAL A 11 1.97 -4.30 -7.26
N LEU A 12 1.47 -3.28 -6.58
CA LEU A 12 2.09 -2.71 -5.39
C LEU A 12 1.51 -3.43 -4.17
N VAL A 13 2.38 -4.00 -3.34
CA VAL A 13 1.98 -4.72 -2.12
C VAL A 13 2.54 -3.97 -0.92
N ASP A 14 1.68 -3.55 0.00
CA ASP A 14 2.13 -2.96 1.26
C ASP A 14 2.84 -3.99 2.14
N MET A 15 3.56 -3.52 3.16
CA MET A 15 4.31 -4.37 4.07
C MET A 15 3.60 -4.57 5.40
N ASP A 16 3.33 -3.48 6.15
CA ASP A 16 2.79 -3.58 7.51
C ASP A 16 1.29 -3.92 7.45
N GLY A 17 0.86 -5.00 8.09
CA GLY A 17 -0.54 -5.45 8.04
C GLY A 17 -0.94 -6.23 6.78
N VAL A 18 0.00 -6.41 5.83
CA VAL A 18 -0.21 -7.17 4.59
C VAL A 18 0.82 -8.29 4.42
N LEU A 19 2.12 -7.99 4.61
CA LEU A 19 3.20 -8.98 4.59
C LEU A 19 3.73 -9.28 5.99
N ALA A 20 3.87 -8.26 6.83
CA ALA A 20 4.42 -8.33 8.18
C ALA A 20 3.35 -7.94 9.21
N ASP A 21 3.18 -8.75 10.26
CA ASP A 21 2.13 -8.58 11.26
C ASP A 21 2.48 -7.51 12.30
N PHE A 22 2.34 -6.25 11.89
CA PHE A 22 2.59 -5.07 12.71
C PHE A 22 1.72 -5.04 13.97
N GLU A 23 0.42 -5.34 13.86
CA GLU A 23 -0.53 -5.21 14.98
C GLU A 23 -0.29 -6.25 16.07
N ALA A 24 -0.04 -7.52 15.69
CA ALA A 24 0.33 -8.53 16.68
C ALA A 24 1.70 -8.26 17.29
N GLY A 25 2.69 -7.85 16.48
CA GLY A 25 4.01 -7.43 16.96
C GLY A 25 3.93 -6.28 17.96
N LEU A 26 3.12 -5.25 17.66
CA LEU A 26 2.88 -4.11 18.53
C LEU A 26 2.24 -4.53 19.85
N LEU A 27 1.18 -5.35 19.80
CA LEU A 27 0.49 -5.80 21.01
C LEU A 27 1.40 -6.66 21.90
N ARG A 28 2.15 -7.62 21.31
CA ARG A 28 3.14 -8.43 22.05
C ARG A 28 4.21 -7.56 22.69
N GLY A 29 4.79 -6.64 21.92
CA GLY A 29 5.83 -5.72 22.40
C GLY A 29 5.32 -4.80 23.51
N PHE A 30 4.11 -4.27 23.38
CA PHE A 30 3.47 -3.42 24.38
C PHE A 30 3.21 -4.18 25.68
N ARG A 31 2.60 -5.37 25.63
CA ARG A 31 2.33 -6.19 26.83
C ARG A 31 3.62 -6.63 27.53
N ARG A 32 4.69 -6.88 26.78
CA ARG A 32 6.00 -7.24 27.34
C ARG A 32 6.66 -6.06 28.05
N ARG A 33 6.63 -4.86 27.44
CA ARG A 33 7.30 -3.66 27.96
C ARG A 33 6.50 -2.97 29.07
N PHE A 34 5.18 -3.08 29.03
CA PHE A 34 4.26 -2.39 29.93
C PHE A 34 3.19 -3.36 30.49
N PRO A 35 3.57 -4.40 31.26
CA PRO A 35 2.66 -5.48 31.64
C PRO A 35 1.50 -5.06 32.56
N GLY A 36 1.65 -3.96 33.30
CA GLY A 36 0.60 -3.40 34.16
C GLY A 36 -0.34 -2.42 33.45
N GLU A 37 -0.08 -2.10 32.19
CA GLU A 37 -0.88 -1.10 31.46
C GLU A 37 -2.09 -1.71 30.75
N PRO A 38 -3.21 -0.98 30.69
CA PRO A 38 -4.33 -1.43 29.89
C PRO A 38 -3.92 -1.43 28.41
N HIS A 39 -4.41 -2.41 27.67
CA HIS A 39 -4.08 -2.62 26.25
C HIS A 39 -5.34 -2.83 25.43
N VAL A 40 -5.23 -2.64 24.12
CA VAL A 40 -6.30 -2.89 23.16
C VAL A 40 -6.09 -4.27 22.54
N ALA A 41 -7.01 -5.20 22.80
CA ALA A 41 -7.01 -6.50 22.11
C ALA A 41 -7.25 -6.32 20.60
N LEU A 42 -6.70 -7.20 19.76
CA LEU A 42 -6.74 -7.07 18.30
C LEU A 42 -8.18 -6.96 17.77
N GLU A 43 -9.11 -7.74 18.32
CA GLU A 43 -10.53 -7.75 17.93
C GLU A 43 -11.23 -6.42 18.25
N LYS A 44 -10.66 -5.65 19.19
CA LYS A 44 -11.11 -4.32 19.61
C LYS A 44 -10.38 -3.19 18.89
N ARG A 45 -9.40 -3.47 18.02
CA ARG A 45 -8.73 -2.44 17.23
C ARG A 45 -9.69 -1.74 16.29
N ARG A 46 -9.66 -0.41 16.28
CA ARG A 46 -10.45 0.45 15.40
C ARG A 46 -9.58 1.61 14.91
N GLY A 47 -9.71 1.97 13.64
CA GLY A 47 -8.93 3.02 13.01
C GLY A 47 -7.46 2.66 12.81
N PHE A 48 -6.88 3.18 11.72
CA PHE A 48 -5.54 2.79 11.27
C PHE A 48 -4.43 3.09 12.31
N LEU A 49 -4.47 4.25 12.96
CA LEU A 49 -3.41 4.66 13.90
C LEU A 49 -3.65 4.09 15.30
N ALA A 50 -3.01 2.97 15.63
CA ALA A 50 -3.06 2.37 16.97
C ALA A 50 -2.74 3.40 18.08
N ARG A 51 -1.75 4.29 17.85
CA ARG A 51 -1.38 5.37 18.77
C ARG A 51 -2.57 6.21 19.24
N GLU A 52 -3.49 6.54 18.34
CA GLU A 52 -4.66 7.38 18.67
C GLU A 52 -5.69 6.61 19.49
N GLN A 53 -5.88 5.31 19.23
CA GLN A 53 -6.76 4.48 20.07
C GLN A 53 -6.18 4.29 21.48
N TYR A 54 -4.86 4.11 21.61
CA TYR A 54 -4.19 4.05 22.91
C TYR A 54 -4.27 5.40 23.65
N ARG A 55 -4.12 6.54 22.95
CA ARG A 55 -4.35 7.87 23.52
C ARG A 55 -5.76 8.02 24.11
N ALA A 56 -6.77 7.55 23.38
CA ALA A 56 -8.16 7.60 23.81
C ALA A 56 -8.44 6.70 25.03
N LEU A 57 -7.72 5.58 25.17
CA LEU A 57 -7.80 4.71 26.33
C LEU A 57 -7.23 5.40 27.58
N ARG A 58 -6.04 6.01 27.44
CA ARG A 58 -5.45 6.88 28.46
C ARG A 58 -4.32 7.73 27.83
N PRO A 59 -4.26 9.06 28.07
CA PRO A 59 -3.39 9.95 27.30
C PRO A 59 -1.90 9.57 27.24
N ASP A 60 -1.32 9.09 28.34
CA ASP A 60 0.11 8.71 28.43
C ASP A 60 0.46 7.45 27.64
N LEU A 61 -0.54 6.64 27.27
CA LEU A 61 -0.31 5.39 26.53
C LEU A 61 0.09 5.63 25.08
N ALA A 62 -0.22 6.81 24.52
CA ALA A 62 0.14 7.17 23.16
C ALA A 62 1.66 7.12 22.94
N ASP A 63 2.43 7.63 23.90
CA ASP A 63 3.90 7.66 23.79
C ASP A 63 4.51 6.32 24.20
N LYS A 64 3.87 5.61 25.13
CA LYS A 64 4.27 4.24 25.48
C LYS A 64 4.15 3.30 24.29
N VAL A 65 3.00 3.28 23.61
CA VAL A 65 2.79 2.43 22.42
C VAL A 65 3.69 2.86 21.26
N ALA A 66 3.92 4.17 21.10
CA ALA A 66 4.87 4.66 20.11
C ALA A 66 6.30 4.18 20.36
N SER A 67 6.74 4.19 21.63
CA SER A 67 8.07 3.71 22.00
C SER A 67 8.31 2.24 21.68
N VAL A 68 7.26 1.44 21.49
CA VAL A 68 7.37 0.03 21.10
C VAL A 68 7.76 -0.09 19.63
N TYR A 69 7.00 0.53 18.73
CA TYR A 69 7.27 0.44 17.29
C TYR A 69 8.44 1.32 16.82
N GLU A 70 8.90 2.25 17.66
CA GLU A 70 10.10 3.07 17.42
C GLU A 70 11.38 2.40 17.94
N ALA A 71 11.28 1.27 18.65
CA ALA A 71 12.44 0.61 19.24
C ALA A 71 13.28 -0.16 18.18
N PRO A 72 14.61 -0.28 18.38
CA PRO A 72 15.44 -1.18 17.59
C PRO A 72 14.89 -2.60 17.58
N GLY A 73 14.90 -3.24 16.41
CA GLY A 73 14.45 -4.61 16.19
C GLY A 73 12.95 -4.76 15.97
N PHE A 74 12.14 -3.72 16.20
CA PHE A 74 10.68 -3.86 16.11
C PHE A 74 10.23 -4.31 14.72
N PHE A 75 10.72 -3.67 13.64
CA PHE A 75 10.32 -4.02 12.28
C PHE A 75 11.00 -5.30 11.82
N LEU A 76 12.25 -5.53 12.25
CA LEU A 76 13.01 -6.71 11.89
C LEU A 76 12.39 -8.01 12.44
N ASP A 77 11.81 -7.95 13.63
CA ASP A 77 11.26 -9.12 14.35
C ASP A 77 9.77 -9.38 14.07
N LEU A 78 9.15 -8.64 13.14
CA LEU A 78 7.74 -8.88 12.80
C LEU A 78 7.58 -10.25 12.15
N GLU A 79 6.54 -10.98 12.57
CA GLU A 79 6.21 -12.27 11.96
C GLU A 79 5.50 -12.03 10.62
N PRO A 80 5.73 -12.88 9.60
CA PRO A 80 4.97 -12.81 8.36
C PRO A 80 3.47 -13.08 8.58
N ILE A 81 2.62 -12.37 7.84
CA ILE A 81 1.19 -12.68 7.75
C ILE A 81 1.03 -14.06 7.09
N PRO A 82 0.13 -14.93 7.57
CA PRO A 82 -0.07 -16.27 7.00
C PRO A 82 -0.35 -16.24 5.48
N GLY A 83 0.42 -17.03 4.73
CA GLY A 83 0.32 -17.14 3.27
C GLY A 83 0.93 -15.99 2.47
N ALA A 84 1.44 -14.94 3.13
CA ALA A 84 1.93 -13.74 2.45
C ALA A 84 3.20 -14.01 1.63
N LEU A 85 4.15 -14.77 2.18
CA LEU A 85 5.43 -15.03 1.53
C LEU A 85 5.23 -15.91 0.28
N GLU A 86 4.42 -16.96 0.41
CA GLU A 86 4.07 -17.87 -0.68
C GLU A 86 3.33 -17.12 -1.80
N ALA A 87 2.32 -16.32 -1.44
CA ALA A 87 1.57 -15.54 -2.42
C ALA A 87 2.45 -14.54 -3.17
N LEU A 88 3.40 -13.87 -2.50
CA LEU A 88 4.31 -12.93 -3.15
C LEU A 88 5.28 -13.62 -4.11
N GLN A 89 5.82 -14.78 -3.72
CA GLN A 89 6.68 -15.58 -4.58
C GLN A 89 5.91 -16.09 -5.81
N GLU A 90 4.71 -16.64 -5.60
CA GLU A 90 3.84 -17.10 -6.69
C GLU A 90 3.48 -15.95 -7.64
N MET A 91 3.09 -14.79 -7.09
CA MET A 91 2.73 -13.60 -7.86
C MET A 91 3.91 -13.09 -8.69
N ASN A 92 5.11 -13.08 -8.14
CA ASN A 92 6.33 -12.67 -8.84
C ASN A 92 6.73 -13.64 -9.97
N ASN A 93 6.32 -14.90 -9.88
CA ASN A 93 6.56 -15.92 -10.91
C ASN A 93 5.44 -16.00 -11.95
N MET A 94 4.34 -15.27 -11.78
CA MET A 94 3.27 -15.21 -12.77
C MET A 94 3.75 -14.52 -14.05
N GLN A 95 3.33 -15.06 -15.19
CA GLN A 95 3.59 -14.45 -16.49
C GLN A 95 2.94 -13.06 -16.57
N ASP A 96 3.67 -12.11 -17.16
CA ASP A 96 3.20 -10.74 -17.40
C ASP A 96 2.71 -10.04 -16.10
N THR A 97 3.38 -10.31 -14.97
CA THR A 97 3.14 -9.65 -13.68
C THR A 97 4.43 -9.03 -13.15
N GLU A 98 4.34 -7.80 -12.66
CA GLU A 98 5.43 -7.13 -11.95
C GLU A 98 4.98 -6.87 -10.51
N VAL A 99 5.80 -7.26 -9.53
CA VAL A 99 5.50 -7.05 -8.10
C VAL A 99 6.52 -6.11 -7.49
N PHE A 100 6.04 -5.13 -6.72
CA PHE A 100 6.85 -4.24 -5.90
C PHE A 100 6.29 -4.17 -4.48
N ILE A 101 7.18 -4.14 -3.48
CA ILE A 101 6.81 -3.88 -2.09
C ILE A 101 6.79 -2.37 -1.91
N CYS A 102 5.60 -1.77 -1.79
CA CYS A 102 5.43 -0.33 -1.67
C CYS A 102 5.02 0.03 -0.24
N THR A 103 5.99 0.42 0.58
CA THR A 103 5.81 0.60 2.03
C THR A 103 6.21 2.00 2.48
N SER A 104 5.61 2.46 3.58
CA SER A 104 5.86 3.79 4.14
C SER A 104 6.74 3.70 5.39
N PRO A 105 7.84 4.48 5.48
CA PRO A 105 8.64 4.53 6.69
C PRO A 105 7.91 5.32 7.80
N LEU A 106 8.28 5.09 9.05
CA LEU A 106 7.98 6.03 10.12
C LEU A 106 8.72 7.36 9.90
N THR A 107 8.22 8.45 10.49
CA THR A 107 8.94 9.73 10.51
C THR A 107 10.19 9.66 11.39
N LYS A 108 10.13 8.91 12.51
CA LYS A 108 11.32 8.47 13.26
C LYS A 108 11.90 7.23 12.59
N TYR A 109 12.74 7.47 11.59
CA TYR A 109 13.13 6.47 10.59
C TYR A 109 14.25 5.53 11.02
N GLU A 110 15.00 5.87 12.08
CA GLU A 110 16.30 5.27 12.45
C GLU A 110 16.26 3.73 12.53
N HIS A 111 15.21 3.18 13.14
CA HIS A 111 15.02 1.74 13.30
C HIS A 111 13.91 1.18 12.39
N CYS A 112 13.52 1.92 11.36
CA CYS A 112 12.43 1.52 10.46
C CYS A 112 12.97 1.18 9.07
N VAL A 113 13.74 2.08 8.46
CA VAL A 113 14.12 1.98 7.04
C VAL A 113 15.00 0.75 6.77
N ALA A 114 16.14 0.63 7.48
CA ALA A 114 17.07 -0.46 7.27
C ALA A 114 16.48 -1.82 7.71
N GLU A 115 15.66 -1.83 8.76
CA GLU A 115 15.02 -3.04 9.26
C GLU A 115 14.01 -3.60 8.27
N LYS A 116 13.24 -2.75 7.58
CA LYS A 116 12.33 -3.20 6.51
C LYS A 116 13.08 -3.87 5.36
N TYR A 117 14.23 -3.33 4.94
CA TYR A 117 15.09 -3.96 3.92
C TYR A 117 15.59 -5.32 4.37
N ARG A 118 16.12 -5.40 5.60
CA ARG A 118 16.61 -6.66 6.18
C ARG A 118 15.51 -7.70 6.36
N TRP A 119 14.31 -7.27 6.77
CA TRP A 119 13.16 -8.16 6.89
C TRP A 119 12.82 -8.79 5.53
N VAL A 120 12.76 -7.98 4.47
CA VAL A 120 12.51 -8.49 3.10
C VAL A 120 13.62 -9.44 2.67
N GLU A 121 14.89 -9.11 2.91
CA GLU A 121 16.02 -9.99 2.60
C GLU A 121 15.92 -11.34 3.33
N ASN A 122 15.64 -11.32 4.63
CA ASN A 122 15.54 -12.51 5.46
C ASN A 122 14.39 -13.45 5.06
N HIS A 123 13.24 -12.89 4.67
CA HIS A 123 12.02 -13.66 4.42
C HIS A 123 11.78 -13.99 2.95
N LEU A 124 12.20 -13.12 2.03
CA LEU A 124 11.91 -13.24 0.59
C LEU A 124 13.17 -13.38 -0.26
N GLY A 125 14.35 -13.06 0.29
CA GLY A 125 15.63 -13.11 -0.41
C GLY A 125 16.04 -11.79 -1.07
N PRO A 126 17.33 -11.66 -1.46
CA PRO A 126 17.91 -10.42 -1.97
C PRO A 126 17.23 -9.89 -3.23
N GLN A 127 16.68 -10.76 -4.08
CA GLN A 127 15.96 -10.37 -5.30
C GLN A 127 14.67 -9.58 -5.03
N PHE A 128 14.07 -9.72 -3.85
CA PHE A 128 12.91 -8.91 -3.46
C PHE A 128 13.32 -7.56 -2.85
N VAL A 129 14.55 -7.41 -2.38
CA VAL A 129 15.09 -6.13 -1.89
C VAL A 129 15.12 -5.10 -3.03
N GLU A 130 15.49 -5.53 -4.24
CA GLU A 130 15.48 -4.70 -5.46
C GLU A 130 14.08 -4.21 -5.86
N ARG A 131 13.03 -4.78 -5.27
CA ARG A 131 11.62 -4.48 -5.55
C ARG A 131 10.97 -3.61 -4.48
N ILE A 132 11.74 -3.08 -3.52
CA ILE A 132 11.24 -2.19 -2.48
C ILE A 132 11.12 -0.76 -3.02
N ILE A 133 9.95 -0.17 -2.80
CA ILE A 133 9.68 1.25 -2.95
C ILE A 133 9.33 1.80 -1.56
N LEU A 134 10.26 2.54 -0.96
CA LEU A 134 10.00 3.27 0.29
C LEU A 134 9.46 4.66 -0.02
N THR A 135 8.20 4.93 0.34
CA THR A 135 7.59 6.25 0.14
C THR A 135 6.51 6.54 1.18
N ARG A 136 6.40 7.80 1.60
CA ARG A 136 5.28 8.28 2.42
C ARG A 136 4.05 8.62 1.58
N ASP A 137 4.22 8.76 0.27
CA ASP A 137 3.17 9.04 -0.70
C ASP A 137 3.14 7.92 -1.74
N LYS A 138 2.17 7.02 -1.63
CA LYS A 138 1.98 5.91 -2.57
C LYS A 138 1.21 6.35 -3.82
N THR A 139 0.59 7.53 -3.80
CA THR A 139 -0.26 8.01 -4.91
C THR A 139 0.55 8.38 -6.14
N VAL A 140 1.82 8.78 -5.96
CA VAL A 140 2.77 9.06 -7.04
C VAL A 140 3.44 7.81 -7.63
N VAL A 141 3.20 6.63 -7.06
CA VAL A 141 3.80 5.36 -7.54
C VAL A 141 2.88 4.73 -8.57
N LEU A 142 3.40 4.53 -9.78
CA LEU A 142 2.66 3.91 -10.86
C LEU A 142 2.47 2.41 -10.63
N GLY A 143 1.22 1.96 -10.69
CA GLY A 143 0.81 0.56 -10.62
C GLY A 143 -0.63 0.39 -11.12
N ASP A 144 -1.04 -0.86 -11.30
CA ASP A 144 -2.42 -1.24 -11.65
C ASP A 144 -3.25 -1.58 -10.41
N LEU A 145 -2.58 -2.11 -9.38
CA LEU A 145 -3.16 -2.51 -8.11
C LEU A 145 -2.28 -2.03 -6.96
N LEU A 146 -2.93 -1.63 -5.87
CA LEU A 146 -2.30 -1.46 -4.56
C LEU A 146 -3.06 -2.33 -3.56
N ILE A 147 -2.40 -3.36 -3.02
CA ILE A 147 -2.93 -4.20 -1.93
C ILE A 147 -2.38 -3.65 -0.62
N ASP A 148 -3.26 -3.04 0.19
CA ASP A 148 -2.87 -2.23 1.36
C ASP A 148 -3.99 -2.26 2.41
N ASP A 149 -3.63 -2.34 3.70
CA ASP A 149 -4.58 -2.47 4.79
C ASP A 149 -5.13 -1.11 5.29
N LYS A 150 -4.54 0.01 4.87
CA LYS A 150 -5.02 1.35 5.22
C LYS A 150 -6.31 1.64 4.45
N ASP A 151 -7.35 2.00 5.21
CA ASP A 151 -8.71 2.22 4.72
C ASP A 151 -8.82 3.20 3.54
N THR A 152 -8.05 4.30 3.56
CA THR A 152 -7.95 5.27 2.48
C THR A 152 -6.50 5.73 2.30
N ILE A 153 -5.97 5.57 1.09
CA ILE A 153 -4.65 6.07 0.69
C ILE A 153 -4.82 7.46 0.05
N ARG A 154 -4.04 8.44 0.50
CA ARG A 154 -4.10 9.83 0.03
C ARG A 154 -2.67 10.36 -0.12
N GLY A 155 -2.50 11.34 -1.00
CA GLY A 155 -1.22 11.94 -1.33
C GLY A 155 -1.40 13.13 -2.28
N GLN A 156 -0.36 13.44 -3.05
CA GLN A 156 -0.38 14.52 -4.03
C GLN A 156 -1.27 14.21 -5.24
N GLU A 157 -1.35 12.96 -5.68
CA GLU A 157 -2.19 12.59 -6.81
C GLU A 157 -3.64 12.37 -6.36
N GLU A 158 -4.55 13.17 -6.90
CA GLU A 158 -6.00 13.08 -6.60
C GLU A 158 -6.60 11.77 -7.15
N THR A 159 -6.12 11.31 -8.30
CA THR A 159 -6.57 10.07 -8.96
C THR A 159 -5.36 9.16 -9.22
N PRO A 160 -4.97 8.33 -8.24
CA PRO A 160 -3.87 7.38 -8.40
C PRO A 160 -4.14 6.40 -9.56
N SER A 161 -3.07 5.92 -10.22
CA SER A 161 -3.20 5.01 -11.36
C SER A 161 -3.71 3.62 -10.98
N TRP A 162 -3.46 3.21 -9.73
CA TRP A 162 -3.79 1.89 -9.21
C TRP A 162 -5.21 1.85 -8.66
N GLU A 163 -5.85 0.68 -8.76
CA GLU A 163 -7.01 0.37 -7.93
C GLU A 163 -6.54 -0.10 -6.55
N HIS A 164 -7.09 0.49 -5.48
CA HIS A 164 -6.84 0.03 -4.12
C HIS A 164 -7.72 -1.16 -3.76
N ILE A 165 -7.06 -2.26 -3.40
CA ILE A 165 -7.65 -3.46 -2.83
C ILE A 165 -7.39 -3.42 -1.33
N LEU A 166 -8.44 -3.25 -0.53
CA LEU A 166 -8.30 -3.20 0.92
C LEU A 166 -7.95 -4.59 1.45
N PHE A 167 -6.73 -4.77 1.96
CA PHE A 167 -6.35 -6.00 2.63
C PHE A 167 -6.97 -6.01 4.03
N THR A 168 -7.56 -7.13 4.43
CA THR A 168 -8.26 -7.20 5.72
C THR A 168 -7.28 -7.30 6.86
N CYS A 169 -7.41 -6.38 7.83
CA CYS A 169 -6.64 -6.34 9.05
C CYS A 169 -7.58 -6.05 10.24
N CYS A 170 -7.12 -6.30 11.46
CA CYS A 170 -7.95 -6.23 12.67
C CYS A 170 -8.62 -4.86 12.85
N HIS A 171 -7.95 -3.78 12.43
CA HIS A 171 -8.43 -2.40 12.55
C HIS A 171 -9.40 -1.96 11.44
N ASN A 172 -9.56 -2.75 10.36
CA ASN A 172 -10.41 -2.39 9.22
C ASN A 172 -11.52 -3.42 8.90
N GLN A 173 -11.51 -4.60 9.54
CA GLN A 173 -12.44 -5.71 9.25
C GLN A 173 -13.93 -5.36 9.44
N HIS A 174 -14.22 -4.36 10.27
CA HIS A 174 -15.59 -3.90 10.56
C HIS A 174 -16.10 -2.86 9.56
N LEU A 175 -15.24 -2.36 8.66
CA LEU A 175 -15.61 -1.35 7.69
C LEU A 175 -16.43 -1.99 6.56
N ALA A 176 -17.66 -1.51 6.38
CA ALA A 176 -18.46 -1.78 5.20
C ALA A 176 -17.91 -0.97 4.02
N LEU A 177 -17.57 -1.65 2.92
CA LEU A 177 -17.09 -1.01 1.71
C LEU A 177 -18.26 -0.75 0.74
N PRO A 178 -18.23 0.36 -0.02
CA PRO A 178 -19.15 0.53 -1.14
C PRO A 178 -18.88 -0.54 -2.22
N PRO A 179 -19.87 -0.88 -3.08
CA PRO A 179 -19.70 -1.89 -4.12
C PRO A 179 -18.58 -1.60 -5.14
N THR A 180 -18.14 -0.35 -5.23
CA THR A 180 -17.06 0.09 -6.12
C THR A 180 -15.66 -0.21 -5.58
N ARG A 181 -15.53 -0.67 -4.33
CA ARG A 181 -14.25 -1.03 -3.71
C ARG A 181 -14.19 -2.52 -3.43
N ARG A 182 -13.03 -3.10 -3.67
CA ARG A 182 -12.76 -4.52 -3.41
C ARG A 182 -11.93 -4.71 -2.15
N ARG A 183 -12.10 -5.87 -1.53
CA ARG A 183 -11.39 -6.31 -0.34
C ARG A 183 -10.76 -7.67 -0.62
N LEU A 184 -9.54 -7.87 -0.15
CA LEU A 184 -8.92 -9.19 -0.06
C LEU A 184 -9.01 -9.62 1.41
N LEU A 185 -9.65 -10.75 1.69
CA LEU A 185 -9.90 -11.18 3.08
C LEU A 185 -8.64 -11.73 3.76
N SER A 186 -7.77 -12.38 3.00
CA SER A 186 -6.48 -12.91 3.41
C SER A 186 -5.71 -13.36 2.17
N TRP A 187 -4.47 -13.83 2.32
CA TRP A 187 -3.72 -14.43 1.22
C TRP A 187 -4.23 -15.81 0.76
N SER A 188 -5.15 -16.43 1.51
CA SER A 188 -5.85 -17.65 1.07
C SER A 188 -7.05 -17.37 0.17
N ASP A 189 -7.45 -16.10 0.03
CA ASP A 189 -8.51 -15.65 -0.86
C ASP A 189 -8.01 -15.55 -2.31
N ASN A 190 -8.90 -15.36 -3.28
CA ASN A 190 -8.59 -15.47 -4.71
C ASN A 190 -7.90 -14.22 -5.29
N TRP A 191 -6.72 -13.87 -4.77
CA TRP A 191 -5.93 -12.73 -5.24
C TRP A 191 -5.54 -12.82 -6.72
N ARG A 192 -5.46 -14.03 -7.29
CA ARG A 192 -5.18 -14.25 -8.72
C ARG A 192 -6.25 -13.63 -9.61
N GLU A 193 -7.52 -13.81 -9.27
CA GLU A 193 -8.65 -13.24 -10.01
C GLU A 193 -8.62 -11.71 -10.00
N ILE A 194 -8.17 -11.09 -8.90
CA ILE A 194 -8.01 -9.63 -8.81
C ILE A 194 -6.93 -9.13 -9.80
N ILE A 195 -5.83 -9.86 -9.93
CA ILE A 195 -4.76 -9.54 -10.90
C ILE A 195 -5.23 -9.80 -12.33
N ASP A 196 -5.87 -10.93 -12.57
CA ASP A 196 -6.37 -11.31 -13.89
C ASP A 196 -7.45 -10.35 -14.40
N SER A 197 -8.24 -9.73 -13.51
CA SER A 197 -9.18 -8.68 -13.89
C SER A 197 -8.52 -7.41 -14.45
N LYS A 198 -7.19 -7.27 -14.33
CA LYS A 198 -6.41 -6.18 -14.94
C LYS A 198 -5.74 -6.59 -16.26
N ARG A 199 -5.75 -7.89 -16.60
CA ARG A 199 -5.26 -8.38 -17.89
C ARG A 199 -6.31 -8.09 -18.98
N GLY A 200 -5.89 -7.62 -20.14
CA GLY A 200 -6.79 -7.35 -21.27
C GLY A 200 -7.52 -5.99 -21.25
N GLY A 201 -7.35 -5.17 -20.20
CA GLY A 201 -7.83 -3.78 -20.14
C GLY A 201 -7.02 -2.78 -20.99
N GLY A 202 -6.62 -3.18 -22.21
CA GLY A 202 -5.93 -2.34 -23.19
C GLY A 202 -6.86 -1.32 -23.84
N GLY A 203 -7.54 -0.49 -23.04
CA GLY A 203 -8.12 0.76 -23.50
C GLY A 203 -7.07 1.84 -23.34
N ALA A 204 -6.41 2.20 -24.44
CA ALA A 204 -5.70 3.47 -24.50
C ALA A 204 -6.64 4.56 -23.97
N GLY A 205 -6.22 5.29 -22.94
CA GLY A 205 -6.76 6.62 -22.72
C GLY A 205 -6.62 7.35 -24.04
N GLN A 206 -7.75 7.54 -24.73
CA GLN A 206 -7.83 8.32 -25.93
C GLN A 206 -7.57 9.75 -25.47
N TRP A 207 -6.30 10.14 -25.42
CA TRP A 207 -5.91 11.53 -25.36
C TRP A 207 -6.42 12.15 -26.66
N VAL A 208 -7.61 12.75 -26.59
CA VAL A 208 -8.02 13.71 -27.60
C VAL A 208 -7.08 14.88 -27.41
N VAL A 209 -6.07 14.97 -28.28
CA VAL A 209 -5.34 16.22 -28.47
C VAL A 209 -6.40 17.23 -28.86
N ALA A 210 -6.71 18.17 -27.97
CA ALA A 210 -7.53 19.30 -28.32
C ALA A 210 -6.78 20.06 -29.41
N GLU A 211 -7.24 19.96 -30.65
CA GLU A 211 -6.73 20.78 -31.75
C GLU A 211 -6.86 22.24 -31.34
N GLY A 212 -5.71 22.92 -31.31
CA GLY A 212 -5.61 24.32 -31.00
C GLY A 212 -6.51 25.13 -31.92
N ARG A 213 -7.29 26.04 -31.34
CA ARG A 213 -7.95 27.11 -32.09
C ARG A 213 -6.88 27.97 -32.76
N GLU A 214 -6.64 27.76 -34.05
CA GLU A 214 -6.01 28.75 -34.91
C GLU A 214 -6.98 29.92 -35.11
N GLY A 215 -6.86 30.92 -34.25
CA GLY A 215 -7.48 32.22 -34.43
C GLY A 215 -6.48 33.20 -35.06
N ARG A 216 -6.56 33.35 -36.39
CA ARG A 216 -6.40 34.58 -37.22
C ARG A 216 -5.76 34.25 -38.57
N PRO A 217 -6.36 34.75 -39.64
CA PRO A 217 -5.83 35.97 -40.27
C PRO A 217 -7.01 36.93 -40.57
N SER A 218 -6.90 38.18 -40.94
CA SER A 218 -5.86 39.17 -41.21
C SER A 218 -6.68 40.44 -41.46
N GLY A 219 -6.20 41.59 -41.02
CA GLY A 219 -6.81 42.86 -41.41
C GLY A 219 -6.80 43.03 -42.92
N ASN A 220 -7.87 43.58 -43.47
CA ASN A 220 -7.77 44.33 -44.71
C ASN A 220 -8.58 45.62 -44.59
N THR A 221 -7.94 46.67 -45.07
CA THR A 221 -8.27 48.08 -45.01
C THR A 221 -9.40 48.49 -45.96
N SER A 222 -10.03 49.63 -45.63
CA SER A 222 -10.72 50.60 -46.52
C SER A 222 -12.05 50.15 -47.16
N ARG A 223 -13.11 50.98 -47.31
CA ARG A 223 -13.24 52.44 -47.43
C ARG A 223 -14.73 52.85 -47.35
N ALA A 224 -14.94 54.16 -47.12
CA ALA A 224 -16.06 55.00 -47.56
C ALA A 224 -17.35 55.04 -46.73
N GLY A 225 -17.72 56.25 -46.30
CA GLY A 225 -18.96 56.61 -45.63
C GLY A 225 -18.74 57.65 -44.56
#